data_AF-A0A1M7MKV0-F1
#
_entry.id   AF-A0A1M7MKV0-F1
#
_cell.length_a   1.000
_cell.length_b   1.000
_cell.length_c   1.000
_cell.angle_alpha   90.00
_cell.angle_beta   90.00
_cell.angle_gamma   90.00
#
_symmetry.space_group_name_H-M   'P 1'
#
loop_
_entity.id
_entity.type
_entity.pdbx_description
1 polymer ?
#
loop_
_entity_poly.entity_id
_entity_poly.type
_entity_poly.pdbx_seq_one_letter_code
_entity_poly.pdbx_strand_id
1 'polypeptide(L)'
;MVKSNKSLVNSIERSLQQNCNCESVIVEDRAIGIQFNKQDGFSNSKLDITLINPSYSSSAEKEANRLNRILKKDVENYNSIDFVTFYFKSDDSTETVKIKDGNIL
;
A
#
# COMPACT_ATOMS: atom_id res chain seq x y z
N MET A 1 -19.73 -10.70 -3.28
CA MET A 1 -18.24 -10.60 -3.30
C MET A 1 -17.70 -9.18 -3.56
N VAL A 2 -18.44 -8.24 -4.17
CA VAL A 2 -17.91 -6.88 -4.45
C VAL A 2 -17.82 -5.95 -3.23
N LYS A 3 -18.73 -6.10 -2.24
CA LYS A 3 -18.77 -5.21 -1.05
C LYS A 3 -17.53 -5.34 -0.15
N SER A 4 -16.95 -6.53 -0.03
CA SER A 4 -15.85 -6.80 0.90
C SER A 4 -14.54 -6.10 0.48
N ASN A 5 -14.23 -6.08 -0.82
CA ASN A 5 -13.05 -5.38 -1.35
C ASN A 5 -13.16 -3.87 -1.17
N LYS A 6 -14.33 -3.31 -1.48
CA LYS A 6 -14.57 -1.87 -1.32
C LYS A 6 -14.48 -1.43 0.14
N SER A 7 -14.95 -2.27 1.07
CA SER A 7 -14.80 -2.02 2.51
C SER A 7 -13.33 -2.05 2.96
N LEU A 8 -12.54 -3.00 2.45
CA LEU A 8 -11.11 -3.10 2.76
C LEU A 8 -10.33 -1.89 2.23
N VAL A 9 -10.51 -1.55 0.94
CA VAL A 9 -9.86 -0.39 0.30
C VAL A 9 -10.19 0.90 1.07
N ASN A 10 -11.46 1.13 1.41
CA ASN A 10 -11.87 2.29 2.19
C ASN A 10 -11.22 2.33 3.59
N SER A 11 -11.08 1.18 4.26
CA SER A 11 -10.42 1.12 5.57
C SER A 11 -8.92 1.41 5.48
N ILE A 12 -8.26 0.92 4.42
CA ILE A 12 -6.84 1.22 4.13
C ILE A 12 -6.68 2.72 3.87
N GLU A 13 -7.50 3.28 2.98
CA GLU A 13 -7.45 4.70 2.64
C GLU A 13 -7.64 5.58 3.88
N ARG A 14 -8.64 5.28 4.72
CA ARG A 14 -8.88 6.01 5.97
C ARG A 14 -7.73 5.90 6.95
N SER A 15 -7.20 4.68 7.14
CA SER A 15 -6.07 4.46 8.05
C SER A 15 -4.84 5.25 7.57
N LEU A 16 -4.56 5.25 6.27
CA LEU A 16 -3.47 6.03 5.69
C LEU A 16 -3.71 7.53 5.78
N GLN A 17 -4.91 8.04 5.48
CA GLN A 17 -5.24 9.47 5.63
C GLN A 17 -5.04 9.96 7.07
N GLN A 18 -5.25 9.11 8.07
CA GLN A 18 -5.05 9.45 9.49
C GLN A 18 -3.59 9.36 9.93
N ASN A 19 -2.77 8.57 9.25
CA ASN A 19 -1.42 8.24 9.71
C ASN A 19 -0.30 8.72 8.79
N CYS A 20 -0.62 9.06 7.54
CA CYS A 20 0.27 9.63 6.52
C CYS A 20 0.15 11.15 6.60
N ASN A 21 1.26 11.84 6.80
CA ASN A 21 1.29 13.31 6.69
C ASN A 21 1.41 13.70 5.22
N CYS A 22 0.32 13.54 4.48
CA CYS A 22 0.29 13.53 3.02
C CYS A 22 -0.90 14.37 2.53
N GLU A 23 -0.75 15.06 1.41
CA GLU A 23 -1.81 15.91 0.86
C GLU A 23 -3.02 15.06 0.45
N SER A 24 -2.75 13.91 -0.16
CA SER A 24 -3.77 12.95 -0.56
C SER A 24 -3.23 11.52 -0.55
N VAL A 25 -4.14 10.58 -0.38
CA VAL A 25 -3.87 9.15 -0.47
C VAL A 25 -4.84 8.56 -1.49
N ILE A 26 -4.31 7.86 -2.48
CA ILE A 26 -5.08 7.14 -3.48
C ILE A 26 -4.78 5.66 -3.31
N VAL A 27 -5.81 4.86 -3.03
CA VAL A 27 -5.68 3.41 -2.95
C VAL A 27 -6.39 2.82 -4.16
N GLU A 28 -5.62 2.24 -5.07
CA GLU A 28 -6.16 1.62 -6.27
C GLU A 28 -6.60 0.18 -6.02
N ASP A 29 -7.59 -0.26 -6.80
CA ASP A 29 -8.40 -1.44 -6.52
C ASP A 29 -7.56 -2.71 -6.39
N ARG A 30 -7.92 -3.56 -5.42
CA ARG A 30 -7.23 -4.83 -5.16
C ARG A 30 -7.42 -5.76 -6.36
N ALA A 31 -6.36 -5.98 -7.13
CA ALA A 31 -6.39 -6.99 -8.18
C ALA A 31 -6.33 -8.37 -7.54
N ILE A 32 -7.43 -9.14 -7.63
CA ILE A 32 -7.55 -10.51 -7.10
C ILE A 32 -7.45 -11.49 -8.26
N GLY A 33 -6.48 -12.40 -8.20
CA GLY A 33 -6.25 -13.44 -9.21
C GLY A 33 -4.80 -13.87 -9.23
N ILE A 34 -4.51 -15.00 -9.90
CA ILE A 34 -3.14 -15.44 -10.13
C ILE A 34 -2.46 -14.42 -11.04
N GLN A 35 -1.59 -13.60 -10.48
CA GLN A 35 -0.73 -12.73 -11.24
C GLN A 35 0.69 -13.28 -11.20
N PHE A 36 1.23 -13.57 -12.39
CA PHE A 36 2.61 -13.98 -12.57
C PHE A 36 3.35 -12.87 -13.28
N ASN A 37 4.38 -12.32 -12.65
CA ASN A 37 5.37 -11.51 -13.35
C ASN A 37 6.79 -12.03 -13.06
N LYS A 38 7.72 -11.73 -13.97
CA LYS A 38 9.10 -12.24 -13.89
C LYS A 38 9.90 -11.67 -12.71
N GLN A 39 9.45 -10.56 -12.11
CA GLN A 39 10.17 -9.83 -11.06
C GLN A 39 9.62 -10.09 -9.64
N ASP A 40 8.31 -10.19 -9.49
CA ASP A 40 7.61 -10.29 -8.20
C ASP A 40 7.03 -11.72 -7.93
N GLY A 41 7.06 -12.62 -8.92
CA GLY A 41 6.64 -14.03 -8.78
C GLY A 41 5.13 -14.24 -8.83
N PHE A 42 4.63 -15.26 -8.11
CA PHE A 42 3.20 -15.55 -7.98
C PHE A 42 2.60 -14.71 -6.85
N SER A 43 1.53 -13.96 -7.13
CA SER A 43 0.74 -13.25 -6.10
C SER A 43 -0.75 -13.47 -6.38
N ASN A 44 -1.52 -13.75 -5.33
CA ASN A 44 -2.98 -13.90 -5.42
C ASN A 44 -3.72 -12.58 -5.21
N SER A 45 -3.06 -11.60 -4.58
CA SER A 45 -3.57 -10.23 -4.53
C SER A 45 -2.50 -9.15 -4.46
N LYS A 46 -2.76 -8.07 -5.19
CA LYS A 46 -1.94 -6.86 -5.19
C LYS A 46 -2.74 -5.64 -4.76
N LEU A 47 -2.06 -4.70 -4.11
CA LEU A 47 -2.59 -3.40 -3.71
C LEU A 47 -1.58 -2.31 -4.07
N ASP A 48 -2.04 -1.31 -4.81
CA ASP A 48 -1.24 -0.15 -5.16
C ASP A 48 -1.74 1.07 -4.38
N ILE A 49 -0.83 1.73 -3.67
CA ILE A 49 -1.10 2.89 -2.82
C ILE A 49 -0.23 4.04 -3.32
N THR A 50 -0.85 5.14 -3.71
CA THR A 50 -0.16 6.38 -4.06
C THR A 50 -0.34 7.41 -2.96
N LEU A 51 0.77 7.91 -2.43
CA LEU A 51 0.84 8.98 -1.44
C LEU A 51 1.29 10.25 -2.16
N ILE A 52 0.45 11.29 -2.17
CA ILE A 52 0.72 12.56 -2.84
C ILE A 52 1.33 13.54 -1.84
N ASN A 53 2.47 14.14 -2.23
CA ASN A 53 3.29 15.04 -1.42
C ASN A 53 3.48 14.54 0.03
N PRO A 54 3.96 13.29 0.21
CA PRO A 54 4.15 12.73 1.55
C PRO A 54 5.30 13.43 2.28
N SER A 55 5.05 13.85 3.51
CA SER A 55 6.04 14.46 4.39
C SER A 55 6.55 13.46 5.43
N TYR A 56 7.79 13.00 5.25
CA TYR A 56 8.48 12.10 6.17
C TYR A 56 9.93 12.55 6.38
N SER A 57 10.45 12.37 7.59
CA SER A 57 11.79 12.82 7.99
C SER A 57 12.91 11.82 7.69
N SER A 58 12.57 10.65 7.14
CA SER A 58 13.49 9.54 6.94
C SER A 58 13.61 9.14 5.47
N SER A 59 13.28 7.91 5.10
CA SER A 59 13.28 7.44 3.71
C SER A 59 11.91 6.89 3.33
N ALA A 60 11.59 6.86 2.04
CA ALA A 60 10.38 6.23 1.53
C ALA A 60 10.24 4.79 2.05
N GLU A 61 11.34 4.04 2.12
CA GLU A 61 11.37 2.67 2.65
C GLU A 61 10.96 2.58 4.13
N LYS A 62 11.52 3.46 4.98
CA LYS A 62 11.18 3.50 6.42
C LYS A 62 9.74 3.92 6.64
N GLU A 63 9.26 4.85 5.83
CA GLU A 63 7.88 5.32 5.90
C GLU A 63 6.89 4.25 5.41
N ALA A 64 7.18 3.58 4.30
CA ALA A 64 6.40 2.43 3.80
C ALA A 64 6.32 1.33 4.87
N ASN A 65 7.43 1.01 5.53
CA ASN A 65 7.45 0.07 6.64
C ASN A 65 6.58 0.48 7.82
N ARG A 66 6.59 1.77 8.17
CA ARG A 66 5.77 2.31 9.27
C ARG A 66 4.29 2.20 8.92
N LEU A 67 3.90 2.66 7.73
CA LEU A 67 2.52 2.60 7.23
C LEU A 67 2.03 1.15 7.09
N ASN A 68 2.85 0.25 6.55
CA ASN A 68 2.54 -1.18 6.47
C ASN A 68 2.29 -1.81 7.85
N ARG A 69 3.08 -1.45 8.87
CA ARG A 69 2.85 -1.92 10.25
C ARG A 69 1.54 -1.39 10.84
N ILE A 70 1.19 -0.15 10.55
CA ILE A 70 -0.10 0.45 10.96
C ILE A 70 -1.26 -0.28 10.28
N LEU A 71 -1.18 -0.48 8.96
CA LEU A 71 -2.21 -1.18 8.21
C LEU A 71 -2.43 -2.63 8.68
N LYS A 72 -1.34 -3.36 8.99
CA LYS A 72 -1.43 -4.70 9.59
C LYS A 72 -2.14 -4.74 10.94
N LYS A 73 -2.08 -3.64 11.70
CA LYS A 73 -2.68 -3.51 13.03
C LYS A 73 -4.12 -3.02 12.96
N ASP A 74 -4.38 -2.01 12.15
CA ASP A 74 -5.61 -1.21 12.19
C ASP A 74 -6.65 -1.66 11.15
N VAL A 75 -6.23 -2.39 10.11
CA VAL A 75 -7.12 -2.81 9.03
C VAL A 75 -7.33 -4.33 9.05
N GLU A 76 -8.56 -4.71 9.35
CA GLU A 76 -9.00 -6.10 9.30
C GLU A 76 -8.79 -6.69 7.90
N ASN A 77 -8.30 -7.92 7.82
CA ASN A 77 -8.00 -8.65 6.58
C ASN A 77 -6.87 -8.06 5.72
N TYR A 78 -6.11 -7.07 6.19
CA TYR A 78 -4.94 -6.56 5.47
C TYR A 78 -3.87 -7.65 5.21
N ASN A 79 -3.71 -8.60 6.13
CA ASN A 79 -2.79 -9.74 5.97
C ASN A 79 -3.15 -10.69 4.81
N SER A 80 -4.34 -10.54 4.20
CA SER A 80 -4.71 -11.28 2.99
C SER A 80 -4.11 -10.70 1.70
N ILE A 81 -3.37 -9.59 1.81
CA ILE A 81 -2.71 -8.91 0.69
C ILE A 81 -1.27 -9.39 0.61
N ASP A 82 -0.91 -10.04 -0.50
CA ASP A 82 0.41 -10.65 -0.66
C ASP A 82 1.44 -9.60 -1.09
N PHE A 83 1.00 -8.63 -1.89
CA PHE A 83 1.86 -7.63 -2.50
C PHE A 83 1.28 -6.23 -2.34
N VAL A 84 2.08 -5.32 -1.81
CA VAL A 84 1.72 -3.92 -1.61
C VAL A 84 2.79 -3.05 -2.24
N THR A 85 2.39 -2.16 -3.15
CA THR A 85 3.28 -1.15 -3.71
C THR A 85 2.91 0.22 -3.15
N PHE A 86 3.88 0.91 -2.58
CA PHE A 86 3.76 2.31 -2.19
C PHE A 86 4.46 3.18 -3.23
N TYR A 87 3.73 4.10 -3.83
CA TYR A 87 4.23 5.17 -4.69
C TYR A 87 4.24 6.47 -3.89
N PHE A 88 5.42 6.98 -3.58
CA PHE A 88 5.62 8.27 -2.94
C PHE A 88 5.83 9.31 -4.03
N LYS A 89 4.76 10.02 -4.37
CA LYS A 89 4.76 10.98 -5.46
C LYS A 89 4.83 12.40 -4.90
N SER A 90 5.91 13.09 -5.24
CA SER A 90 6.10 14.52 -4.99
C SER A 90 6.18 15.26 -6.33
N ASP A 91 6.12 16.59 -6.31
CA ASP A 91 6.12 17.42 -7.53
C ASP A 91 7.26 17.06 -8.50
N ASP A 92 8.45 16.73 -7.98
CA ASP A 92 9.66 16.50 -8.78
C ASP A 92 10.11 15.02 -8.87
N SER A 93 9.49 14.10 -8.12
CA SER A 93 9.96 12.71 -8.06
C SER A 93 8.88 11.70 -7.67
N THR A 94 9.09 10.45 -8.07
CA THR A 94 8.29 9.31 -7.60
C THR A 94 9.24 8.24 -7.08
N GLU A 95 9.17 7.97 -5.78
CA GLU A 95 9.85 6.82 -5.18
C GLU A 95 8.86 5.66 -5.09
N THR A 96 9.32 4.44 -5.34
CA THR A 96 8.48 3.24 -5.29
C THR A 96 9.07 2.24 -4.30
N VAL A 97 8.27 1.82 -3.33
CA VAL A 97 8.64 0.78 -2.37
C VAL A 97 7.67 -0.37 -2.49
N LYS A 98 8.20 -1.56 -2.75
CA LYS A 98 7.43 -2.79 -2.87
C LYS A 98 7.57 -3.62 -1.60
N ILE A 99 6.45 -4.12 -1.09
CA ILE A 99 6.39 -5.00 0.07
C ILE A 99 5.71 -6.29 -0.34
N LYS A 100 6.38 -7.42 -0.13
CA LYS A 100 5.86 -8.76 -0.36
C LYS A 100 5.88 -9.56 0.93
N ASP A 101 4.74 -10.12 1.31
CA ASP A 101 4.56 -10.89 2.56
C ASP A 101 5.01 -10.12 3.82
N GLY A 102 4.99 -8.79 3.76
CA GLY A 102 5.47 -7.92 4.83
C GLY A 102 6.97 -7.59 4.84
N ASN A 103 7.74 -8.08 3.86
CA ASN A 103 9.15 -7.76 3.68
C ASN A 103 9.32 -6.82 2.48
N ILE A 104 10.26 -5.88 2.57
CA ILE A 104 10.61 -5.02 1.42
C ILE A 104 11.42 -5.82 0.41
N LEU A 105 11.18 -5.55 -0.87
CA LEU A 105 11.90 -6.11 -2.02
C LEU A 105 12.96 -5.16 -2.55
#